data_AF-A0A2E6MKZ1-F1
#
_entry.id   AF-A0A2E6MKZ1-F1
#
_cell.length_a   1.000
_cell.length_b   1.000
_cell.length_c   1.000
_cell.angle_alpha   90.00
_cell.angle_beta   90.00
_cell.angle_gamma   90.00
#
_symmetry.space_group_name_H-M   'P 1'
#
loop_
_entity.id
_entity.type
_entity.pdbx_description
1 polymer ?
#
loop_
_entity_poly.entity_id
_entity_poly.type
_entity_poly.pdbx_seq_one_letter_code
_entity_poly.pdbx_strand_id
1 'polypeptide(L)'
;MDARLLWRVSLTFTFFLLSLGVVTWRQSRALEANQTLDQLRRQVSVAQAERIELERDIQVRRSMTHIVEAAEGLGMVRPSAQEMVVLGIEDKP
;
A
#
# COMPACT_ATOMS: atom_id res chain seq x y z
N MET A 1 45.81 44.19 7.22
CA MET A 1 44.75 43.52 6.43
C MET A 1 43.94 44.59 5.74
N ASP A 2 43.84 44.57 4.42
CA ASP A 2 43.15 45.62 3.68
C ASP A 2 41.64 45.58 3.91
N ALA A 3 41.09 46.64 4.51
CA ALA A 3 39.68 46.75 4.86
C ALA A 3 38.73 46.57 3.64
N ARG A 4 39.19 46.93 2.44
CA ARG A 4 38.45 46.69 1.18
C ARG A 4 38.34 45.22 0.83
N LEU A 5 39.36 44.42 1.16
CA LEU A 5 39.40 42.99 0.88
C LEU A 5 38.46 42.25 1.84
N LEU A 6 38.46 42.65 3.12
CA LEU A 6 37.52 42.15 4.13
C LEU A 6 36.06 42.47 3.75
N TRP A 7 35.77 43.71 3.32
CA TRP A 7 34.42 44.09 2.89
C TRP A 7 33.92 43.27 1.70
N ARG A 8 34.77 43.07 0.66
CA ARG A 8 34.42 42.25 -0.51
C ARG A 8 34.15 40.79 -0.12
N VAL A 9 35.00 40.21 0.72
CA VAL A 9 34.82 38.83 1.21
C VAL A 9 33.50 38.70 1.98
N SER A 10 33.21 39.64 2.88
CA SER A 10 31.97 39.66 3.66
C SER A 10 30.73 39.75 2.76
N LEU A 11 30.78 40.58 1.72
CA LEU A 11 29.68 40.71 0.77
C LEU A 11 29.44 39.41 -0.01
N THR A 12 30.51 38.80 -0.49
CA THR A 12 30.45 37.55 -1.27
C THR A 12 29.90 36.41 -0.41
N PHE A 13 30.35 36.32 0.84
CA PHE A 13 29.89 35.32 1.81
C PHE A 13 28.42 35.51 2.17
N THR A 14 27.98 36.76 2.33
CA THR A 14 26.57 37.08 2.61
C THR A 14 25.69 36.67 1.44
N PHE A 15 26.11 36.98 0.21
CA PHE A 15 25.38 36.60 -0.99
C PHE A 15 25.32 35.07 -1.18
N PHE A 16 26.41 34.38 -0.85
CA PHE A 16 26.46 32.92 -0.85
C PHE A 16 25.47 32.32 0.16
N LEU A 17 25.45 32.81 1.39
CA LEU A 17 24.52 32.34 2.42
C LEU A 17 23.05 32.62 2.06
N LEU A 18 22.76 33.79 1.49
CA LEU A 18 21.42 34.11 1.00
C LEU A 18 21.00 33.15 -0.13
N SER A 19 21.89 32.86 -1.06
CA SER A 19 21.64 31.88 -2.12
C SER A 19 21.37 30.48 -1.55
N LEU A 20 22.19 30.05 -0.58
CA LEU A 20 22.03 28.75 0.09
C LEU A 20 20.70 28.67 0.83
N GLY A 21 20.34 29.71 1.60
CA GLY A 21 19.10 29.77 2.36
C GLY A 21 17.84 29.70 1.48
N VAL A 22 17.84 30.40 0.33
CA VAL A 22 16.73 30.34 -0.63
C VAL A 22 16.59 28.94 -1.23
N VAL A 23 17.71 28.30 -1.56
CA VAL A 23 17.70 26.92 -2.09
C VAL A 23 17.23 25.93 -1.03
N THR A 24 17.72 26.04 0.21
CA THR A 24 17.30 25.18 1.32
C THR A 24 15.80 25.34 1.62
N TRP A 25 15.25 26.56 1.57
CA TRP A 25 13.81 26.77 1.71
C TRP A 25 13.03 26.05 0.60
N ARG A 26 13.47 26.19 -0.65
CA ARG A 26 12.82 25.51 -1.79
C ARG A 26 12.93 23.99 -1.70
N GLN A 27 14.08 23.47 -1.28
CA GLN A 27 14.29 22.04 -1.07
C GLN A 27 13.45 21.51 0.09
N SER A 28 13.31 22.25 1.18
CA SER A 28 12.45 21.90 2.31
C SER A 28 10.98 21.76 1.88
N ARG A 29 10.45 22.72 1.09
CA ARG A 29 9.08 22.59 0.55
C ARG A 29 8.91 21.41 -0.40
N ALA A 30 9.93 21.09 -1.20
CA ALA A 30 9.89 19.92 -2.07
C ALA A 30 9.92 18.60 -1.28
N LEU A 31 10.65 18.57 -0.17
CA LEU A 31 10.70 17.44 0.75
C LEU A 31 9.35 17.22 1.44
N GLU A 32 8.74 18.28 1.97
CA GLU A 32 7.41 18.22 2.61
C GLU A 32 6.32 17.75 1.63
N ALA A 33 6.36 18.23 0.39
CA ALA A 33 5.42 17.79 -0.64
C ALA A 33 5.57 16.29 -0.96
N ASN A 34 6.81 15.80 -1.07
CA ASN A 34 7.08 14.38 -1.30
C ASN A 34 6.68 13.51 -0.10
N GLN A 35 6.91 13.95 1.13
CA GLN A 35 6.48 13.22 2.33
C GLN A 35 4.95 13.06 2.40
N THR A 36 4.21 14.11 2.00
CA THR A 36 2.75 14.07 1.94
C THR A 36 2.26 13.07 0.89
N LEU A 37 2.93 13.02 -0.28
CA LEU A 37 2.63 12.04 -1.33
C LEU A 37 2.95 10.60 -0.90
N ASP A 38 4.06 10.37 -0.21
CA ASP A 38 4.42 9.04 0.30
C ASP A 38 3.40 8.55 1.34
N GLN A 39 2.92 9.43 2.22
CA GLN A 39 1.90 9.08 3.20
C GLN A 39 0.58 8.69 2.52
N LEU A 40 0.12 9.47 1.52
CA LEU A 40 -1.07 9.16 0.75
C LEU A 40 -0.92 7.85 -0.03
N ARG A 41 0.23 7.61 -0.65
CA ARG A 41 0.51 6.38 -1.40
C ARG A 41 0.47 5.15 -0.49
N ARG A 42 0.95 5.28 0.74
CA ARG A 42 0.89 4.20 1.74
C ARG A 42 -0.55 3.88 2.15
N GLN A 43 -1.37 4.91 2.37
CA GLN A 43 -2.79 4.72 2.71
C GLN A 43 -3.56 4.03 1.57
N VAL A 44 -3.32 4.45 0.32
CA VAL A 44 -3.93 3.80 -0.85
C VAL A 44 -3.49 2.34 -0.98
N SER A 45 -2.21 2.04 -0.75
CA SER A 45 -1.71 0.66 -0.81
C SER A 45 -2.37 -0.26 0.22
N VAL A 46 -2.63 0.23 1.45
CA VAL A 46 -3.31 -0.56 2.48
C VAL A 46 -4.78 -0.77 2.11
N ALA A 47 -5.48 0.27 1.69
CA ALA A 47 -6.88 0.17 1.26
C ALA A 47 -7.06 -0.75 0.05
N GLN A 48 -6.09 -0.77 -0.88
CA GLN A 48 -6.10 -1.71 -2.01
C GLN A 48 -5.91 -3.17 -1.57
N ALA A 49 -5.06 -3.42 -0.57
CA ALA A 49 -4.88 -4.76 -0.03
C ALA A 49 -6.16 -5.28 0.64
N GLU A 50 -6.81 -4.45 1.46
CA GLU A 50 -8.10 -4.78 2.08
C GLU A 50 -9.19 -5.06 1.04
N ARG A 51 -9.23 -4.28 -0.04
CA ARG A 51 -10.18 -4.52 -1.15
C ARG A 51 -9.95 -5.88 -1.82
N ILE A 52 -8.70 -6.28 -2.04
CA ILE A 52 -8.37 -7.57 -2.66
C ILE A 52 -8.81 -8.73 -1.75
N GLU A 53 -8.61 -8.60 -0.44
CA GLU A 53 -9.05 -9.60 0.53
C GLU A 53 -10.58 -9.75 0.54
N LEU A 54 -11.31 -8.64 0.58
CA LEU A 54 -12.78 -8.62 0.46
C LEU A 54 -13.28 -9.24 -0.85
N GLU A 55 -12.64 -8.96 -1.98
CA GLU A 55 -13.01 -9.56 -3.27
C GLU A 55 -12.81 -11.07 -3.28
N ARG A 56 -11.71 -11.57 -2.68
CA ARG A 56 -11.48 -13.02 -2.53
C ARG A 56 -12.55 -13.67 -1.68
N ASP A 57 -12.90 -13.07 -0.55
CA ASP A 57 -13.94 -13.60 0.35
C ASP A 57 -15.31 -13.68 -0.34
N ILE A 58 -15.67 -12.63 -1.09
CA ILE A 58 -16.90 -12.62 -1.89
C ILE A 58 -16.87 -13.76 -2.91
N GLN A 59 -15.74 -13.96 -3.60
CA GLN A 59 -15.61 -14.99 -4.61
C GLN A 59 -15.73 -16.41 -4.01
N VAL A 60 -15.07 -16.66 -2.88
CA VAL A 60 -15.17 -17.95 -2.16
C VAL A 60 -16.61 -18.21 -1.74
N ARG A 61 -17.29 -17.21 -1.16
CA ARG A 61 -18.69 -17.35 -0.72
C ARG A 61 -19.63 -17.61 -1.90
N ARG A 62 -19.49 -16.88 -3.01
CA ARG A 62 -20.28 -17.12 -4.24
C ARG A 62 -20.03 -18.52 -4.79
N SER A 63 -18.77 -18.96 -4.81
CA SER A 63 -18.43 -20.32 -5.23
C SER A 63 -19.09 -21.37 -4.33
N MET A 64 -19.09 -21.15 -3.01
CA MET A 64 -19.78 -22.04 -2.07
C MET A 64 -21.29 -22.10 -2.32
N THR A 65 -21.94 -20.95 -2.58
CA THR A 65 -23.38 -20.93 -2.91
C THR A 65 -23.67 -21.81 -4.12
N HIS A 66 -22.90 -21.66 -5.21
CA HIS A 66 -23.06 -22.47 -6.41
C HIS A 66 -22.80 -23.97 -6.15
N ILE A 67 -21.81 -24.31 -5.33
CA ILE A 67 -21.52 -25.71 -4.98
C ILE A 67 -22.66 -26.33 -4.16
N VAL A 68 -23.21 -25.58 -3.20
CA VAL A 68 -24.33 -26.05 -2.36
C VAL A 68 -25.59 -26.26 -3.21
N GLU A 69 -25.93 -25.31 -4.08
CA GLU A 69 -27.08 -25.46 -5.00
C GLU A 69 -26.92 -26.68 -5.92
N ALA A 70 -25.73 -26.89 -6.48
CA ALA A 70 -25.45 -28.06 -7.30
C ALA A 70 -25.53 -29.37 -6.50
N ALA A 71 -25.06 -29.37 -5.25
CA ALA A 71 -25.12 -30.52 -4.35
C ALA A 71 -26.58 -30.88 -3.99
N GLU A 72 -27.42 -29.88 -3.72
CA GLU A 72 -28.86 -30.08 -3.48
C GLU A 72 -29.56 -30.67 -4.72
N GLY A 73 -29.24 -30.19 -5.92
CA GLY A 73 -29.76 -30.75 -7.18
C GLY A 73 -29.33 -32.20 -7.44
N LEU A 74 -28.21 -32.62 -6.86
CA LEU A 74 -27.70 -34.00 -6.91
C LEU A 74 -28.23 -34.87 -5.75
N GLY A 75 -29.10 -34.33 -4.89
CA GLY A 75 -29.63 -35.04 -3.72
C GLY A 75 -28.61 -35.27 -2.62
N MET A 76 -27.49 -34.55 -2.62
CA MET A 76 -26.45 -34.66 -1.60
C MET A 76 -26.89 -33.92 -0.33
N VAL A 77 -26.75 -34.59 0.82
CA VAL A 77 -27.13 -34.06 2.13
C VAL A 77 -25.89 -33.66 2.91
N ARG A 78 -25.96 -32.55 3.63
CA ARG A 78 -24.88 -32.12 4.53
C ARG A 78 -24.78 -33.11 5.70
N PRO A 79 -23.64 -33.80 5.89
CA PRO A 79 -23.47 -34.78 6.94
C PRO A 79 -23.58 -34.13 8.33
N SER A 80 -24.19 -34.86 9.28
CA SER A 80 -24.35 -34.38 10.65
C SER A 80 -23.02 -34.46 11.42
N ALA A 81 -22.89 -33.71 12.52
CA ALA A 81 -21.66 -33.68 13.33
C ALA A 81 -21.28 -35.04 13.95
N GLN A 82 -22.16 -36.06 13.89
CA GLN A 82 -21.90 -37.41 14.39
C GLN A 82 -21.54 -38.42 13.28
N GLU A 83 -21.54 -38.00 12.01
CA GLU A 83 -21.27 -38.89 10.87
C GLU A 83 -19.82 -38.78 10.41
N MET A 84 -19.16 -39.93 10.24
CA MET A 84 -17.80 -39.99 9.71
C MET A 84 -17.84 -40.04 8.19
N VAL A 85 -17.32 -38.99 7.55
CA VAL A 85 -17.20 -38.91 6.09
C VAL A 85 -15.80 -39.32 5.67
N VAL A 86 -15.70 -40.44 4.93
CA VAL A 86 -14.44 -40.89 4.35
C VAL A 86 -14.38 -40.38 2.91
N LEU A 87 -13.50 -39.39 2.66
CA LEU A 87 -13.25 -38.89 1.32
C LEU A 87 -12.16 -39.76 0.66
N GLY A 88 -12.53 -40.52 -0.36
CA GLY A 88 -11.57 -41.17 -1.23
C GLY A 88 -10.92 -40.12 -2.13
N ILE A 89 -9.59 -39.98 -2.05
CA ILE A 89 -8.84 -39.21 -3.03
C ILE A 89 -8.72 -40.06 -4.28
N GLU A 90 -9.55 -39.78 -5.28
CA GLU A 90 -9.36 -40.29 -6.63
C GLU A 90 -8.31 -39.39 -7.30
N ASP A 91 -7.09 -39.92 -7.44
CA ASP A 91 -6.03 -39.30 -8.23
C ASP A 91 -6.43 -39.42 -9.71
N LYS A 92 -6.98 -38.33 -10.25
CA LYS A 92 -7.38 -38.26 -11.65
C LYS A 92 -6.14 -37.92 -12.50
N PRO A 93 -5.82 -38.71 -13.54
CA PRO A 93 -4.62 -38.50 -14.37
C PRO A 93 -4.67 -37.21 -15.20
#